data_AF-A0A9E4UPH6-F1
#
_entry.id   AF-A0A9E4UPH6-F1
#
_cell.length_a   1.000
_cell.length_b   1.000
_cell.length_c   1.000
_cell.angle_alpha   90.00
_cell.angle_beta   90.00
_cell.angle_gamma   90.00
#
_symmetry.space_group_name_H-M   'P 1'
#
loop_
_entity.id
_entity.type
_entity.pdbx_description
1 polymer ?
#
loop_
_entity_poly.entity_id
_entity_poly.type
_entity_poly.pdbx_seq_one_letter_code
_entity_poly.pdbx_strand_id
1 'polypeptide(L)'
;MALGKTCRYCTRCELIIAHQDELEAQLAGSLRAFAPEVIGNKYIVLGTVEKRMWQRGVQGTGHLLGEILEHTADFNEMLDYNVERGGWFPASQT
;
A
#
# COMPACT_ATOMS: atom_id res chain seq x y z
N MET A 1 -8.62 5.03 5.06
CA MET A 1 -8.02 3.78 4.56
C MET A 1 -7.95 3.89 3.04
N ALA A 2 -6.82 3.58 2.40
CA ALA A 2 -6.73 3.49 0.94
C ALA A 2 -6.72 2.01 0.54
N LEU A 3 -7.57 1.66 -0.42
CA LEU A 3 -7.76 0.29 -0.90
C LEU A 3 -7.98 0.34 -2.42
N GLY A 4 -7.56 -0.72 -3.11
CA GLY A 4 -7.74 -0.83 -4.56
C GLY A 4 -6.68 -0.11 -5.41
N LYS A 5 -5.47 0.11 -4.89
CA LYS A 5 -4.34 0.58 -5.71
C LYS A 5 -4.05 -0.44 -6.82
N THR A 6 -3.94 0.02 -8.05
CA THR A 6 -3.38 -0.78 -9.14
C THR A 6 -1.87 -0.86 -8.95
N CYS A 7 -1.38 -2.07 -8.68
CA CYS A 7 0.04 -2.36 -8.48
C CYS A 7 0.58 -3.23 -9.62
N ARG A 8 1.91 -3.28 -9.76
CA ARG A 8 2.56 -4.25 -10.64
C ARG A 8 2.64 -5.58 -9.90
N TYR A 9 2.43 -6.69 -10.61
CA TYR A 9 2.53 -8.03 -10.04
C TYR A 9 3.57 -8.84 -10.82
N CYS A 10 4.52 -9.44 -10.10
CA CYS A 10 5.49 -10.36 -10.68
C CYS A 10 5.07 -11.80 -10.36
N THR A 11 4.56 -12.52 -11.36
CA THR A 11 4.10 -13.91 -11.21
C THR A 11 5.21 -14.88 -10.81
N ARG A 12 6.46 -14.61 -11.20
CA ARG A 12 7.61 -15.49 -10.92
C ARG A 12 8.07 -15.38 -9.46
N CYS A 13 7.99 -14.19 -8.89
CA CYS A 13 8.45 -13.91 -7.53
C CYS A 13 7.28 -13.83 -6.54
N GLU A 14 6.04 -13.88 -7.03
CA GLU A 14 4.80 -13.67 -6.27
C GLU A 14 4.78 -12.34 -5.51
N LEU A 15 5.44 -11.31 -6.06
CA LEU A 15 5.57 -9.99 -5.45
C LEU A 15 4.56 -8.99 -6.02
N ILE A 16 3.92 -8.24 -5.14
CA ILE A 16 3.16 -7.04 -5.46
C ILE A 16 4.06 -5.82 -5.25
N ILE A 17 4.22 -5.02 -6.29
CA ILE A 17 5.17 -3.92 -6.34
C ILE A 17 4.40 -2.61 -6.52
N ALA A 18 4.66 -1.66 -5.62
CA ALA A 18 4.08 -0.33 -5.64
C ALA A 18 5.19 0.72 -5.44
N HIS A 19 5.06 1.87 -6.09
CA HIS A 19 5.90 3.03 -5.78
C HIS A 19 5.38 3.70 -4.50
N GLN A 20 6.27 4.01 -3.56
CA GLN A 20 5.90 4.59 -2.27
C GLN A 20 5.17 5.93 -2.45
N ASP A 21 5.73 6.87 -3.23
CA ASP A 21 5.11 8.18 -3.45
C ASP A 21 3.68 8.09 -3.99
N GLU A 22 3.41 7.13 -4.89
CA GLU A 22 2.06 6.94 -5.43
C GLU A 22 1.10 6.35 -4.40
N LEU A 23 1.59 5.48 -3.52
CA LEU A 23 0.79 4.90 -2.44
C LEU A 23 0.46 5.97 -1.39
N GLU A 24 1.44 6.77 -0.99
CA GLU A 24 1.28 7.86 -0.04
C GLU A 24 0.35 8.96 -0.57
N ALA A 25 0.46 9.31 -1.86
CA ALA A 25 -0.45 10.24 -2.51
C ALA A 25 -1.90 9.75 -2.49
N GLN A 26 -2.12 8.45 -2.74
CA GLN A 26 -3.45 7.85 -2.65
C GLN A 26 -3.98 7.81 -1.20
N LEU A 27 -3.13 7.46 -0.23
CA LEU A 27 -3.47 7.48 1.20
C LEU A 27 -3.90 8.89 1.64
N ALA A 28 -3.09 9.91 1.33
CA ALA A 28 -3.39 11.29 1.65
C ALA A 28 -4.70 11.77 0.98
N GLY A 29 -4.91 11.40 -0.29
CA GLY A 29 -6.14 11.69 -1.02
C GLY A 29 -7.39 11.09 -0.39
N SER A 30 -7.35 9.81 0.00
CA SER A 30 -8.47 9.11 0.62
C SER A 30 -8.75 9.56 2.07
N LEU A 31 -7.70 9.93 2.82
CA LEU A 31 -7.82 10.31 4.23
C LEU A 31 -8.14 11.79 4.45
N ARG A 32 -7.86 12.65 3.46
CA ARG A 32 -8.09 14.10 3.54
C ARG A 32 -9.48 14.51 4.05
N ALA A 33 -10.51 13.78 3.65
CA ALA A 33 -11.89 14.10 4.00
C ALA A 33 -12.35 13.55 5.37
N PHE A 34 -11.70 12.50 5.88
CA PHE A 34 -12.21 11.73 7.02
C PHE A 34 -11.28 11.69 8.23
N ALA A 35 -9.96 11.81 8.01
CA ALA A 35 -8.94 11.78 9.06
C ALA A 35 -7.65 12.48 8.55
N PRO A 36 -7.68 13.81 8.34
CA PRO A 36 -6.51 14.54 7.86
C PRO A 36 -5.33 14.50 8.86
N GLU A 37 -5.59 14.34 10.15
CA GLU A 37 -4.60 14.29 11.24
C GLU A 37 -3.67 13.08 11.19
N VAL A 38 -4.05 12.02 10.47
CA VAL A 38 -3.20 10.83 10.32
C VAL A 38 -2.33 10.86 9.05
N ILE A 39 -2.46 11.89 8.22
CA ILE A 39 -1.65 12.03 7.00
C ILE A 39 -0.19 12.32 7.39
N GLY A 40 0.73 11.53 6.85
CA GLY A 40 2.17 11.61 7.18
C GLY A 40 2.58 10.69 8.34
N ASN A 41 1.63 10.01 8.99
CA ASN A 41 1.96 8.98 9.97
C ASN A 41 2.51 7.72 9.29
N LYS A 42 3.27 6.94 10.06
CA LYS A 42 3.65 5.58 9.66
C LYS A 42 2.40 4.74 9.44
N TYR A 43 2.44 3.89 8.42
CA TYR A 43 1.37 2.98 8.07
C TYR A 43 1.90 1.56 7.89
N ILE A 44 0.99 0.59 7.92
CA ILE A 44 1.26 -0.80 7.57
C ILE A 44 0.34 -1.21 6.41
N VAL A 45 0.87 -2.01 5.50
CA VAL A 45 0.08 -2.65 4.45
C VAL A 45 -0.19 -4.08 4.91
N LEU A 46 -1.46 -4.37 5.22
CA LEU A 46 -1.83 -5.68 5.76
C LEU A 46 -1.74 -6.79 4.71
N GLY A 47 -2.25 -6.54 3.51
CA GLY A 47 -2.34 -7.57 2.50
C GLY A 47 -3.18 -7.18 1.30
N THR A 48 -3.64 -8.18 0.58
CA THR A 48 -4.67 -8.03 -0.46
C THR A 48 -6.02 -8.45 0.08
N VAL A 49 -7.08 -7.76 -0.36
CA VAL A 49 -8.46 -8.09 -0.01
C VAL A 49 -9.22 -8.44 -1.28
N GLU A 50 -10.16 -9.39 -1.18
CA GLU A 50 -11.03 -9.72 -2.29
C GLU A 50 -11.81 -8.51 -2.81
N LYS A 51 -11.81 -8.31 -4.14
CA LYS A 51 -12.46 -7.16 -4.79
C LYS A 51 -13.94 -7.01 -4.43
N ARG A 52 -14.67 -8.13 -4.29
CA ARG A 52 -16.10 -8.13 -3.91
C ARG A 52 -16.29 -7.63 -2.49
N MET A 53 -15.43 -8.04 -1.57
CA MET A 53 -15.46 -7.58 -0.18
C MET A 53 -15.12 -6.09 -0.09
N TRP A 54 -14.12 -5.64 -0.84
CA TRP A 54 -13.79 -4.21 -0.98
C TRP A 54 -14.98 -3.37 -1.46
N GLN A 55 -15.64 -3.78 -2.55
CA GLN A 55 -16.77 -3.04 -3.11
C GLN A 55 -17.93 -2.92 -2.12
N ARG A 56 -18.17 -3.95 -1.29
CA ARG A 56 -19.16 -3.89 -0.21
C ARG A 56 -18.75 -2.94 0.91
N GLY A 57 -17.47 -2.93 1.31
CA GLY A 57 -16.95 -2.02 2.33
C GLY A 57 -17.02 -0.53 1.94
N VAL A 58 -16.86 -0.20 0.65
CA VAL A 58 -17.02 1.19 0.14
C VAL A 58 -18.47 1.66 0.16
N GLN A 59 -19.43 0.75 0.08
CA GLN A 59 -20.87 1.08 0.03
C GLN A 59 -21.48 1.43 1.40
N GLY A 60 -20.66 1.63 2.44
CA GLY A 60 -21.11 2.15 3.73
C GLY A 60 -21.76 1.11 4.65
N THR A 61 -21.85 -0.16 4.23
CA THR A 61 -22.06 -1.28 5.15
C THR A 61 -20.75 -1.52 5.89
N GLY A 62 -20.62 -0.86 7.05
CA GLY A 62 -19.45 -0.94 7.91
C GLY A 62 -19.13 -2.37 8.31
N HIS A 63 -18.27 -3.02 7.52
CA HIS A 63 -17.61 -4.24 7.94
C HIS A 63 -16.65 -3.85 9.07
N LEU A 64 -16.80 -4.51 10.21
CA LEU A 64 -15.89 -4.38 11.34
C LEU A 64 -14.49 -4.76 10.83
N LEU A 65 -13.45 -4.08 11.30
CA LEU A 65 -12.05 -4.36 10.89
C LEU A 65 -11.73 -5.87 10.92
N GLY A 66 -12.31 -6.62 11.87
CA GLY A 66 -12.20 -8.08 11.95
C GLY A 66 -12.71 -8.85 10.73
N GLU A 67 -13.86 -8.47 10.15
CA GLU A 67 -14.40 -9.15 8.96
C GLU A 67 -13.53 -8.89 7.71
N ILE A 68 -12.90 -7.71 7.63
CA ILE A 68 -11.95 -7.41 6.56
C ILE A 68 -10.69 -8.28 6.72
N LEU A 69 -10.20 -8.44 7.95
CA LEU A 69 -9.03 -9.26 8.25
C LEU A 69 -9.26 -10.74 7.90
N GLU A 70 -10.44 -11.30 8.13
CA GLU A 70 -10.78 -12.67 7.73
C GLU A 70 -10.72 -12.91 6.21
N HIS A 71 -10.89 -11.85 5.43
CA HIS A 71 -10.81 -11.87 3.96
C HIS A 71 -9.53 -11.22 3.43
N THR A 72 -8.54 -10.98 4.30
CA THR A 72 -7.24 -10.45 3.91
C THR A 72 -6.25 -11.59 3.72
N ALA A 73 -5.66 -11.65 2.54
CA ALA A 73 -4.46 -12.43 2.31
C ALA A 73 -3.26 -11.56 2.67
N ASP A 74 -2.71 -11.82 3.86
CA ASP A 74 -1.61 -11.04 4.43
C ASP A 74 -0.31 -11.22 3.64
N PHE A 75 0.54 -10.20 3.68
CA PHE A 75 1.89 -10.30 3.12
C PHE A 75 2.84 -10.98 4.11
N ASN A 76 3.57 -11.99 3.64
CA ASN A 76 4.58 -12.67 4.44
C ASN A 76 5.79 -11.77 4.75
N GLU A 77 6.17 -10.90 3.81
CA GLU A 77 7.32 -10.01 3.94
C GLU A 77 7.06 -8.69 3.22
N MET A 78 7.59 -7.59 3.78
CA MET A 78 7.63 -6.28 3.14
C MET A 78 9.07 -5.97 2.72
N LEU A 79 9.27 -5.67 1.44
CA LEU A 79 10.57 -5.40 0.85
C LEU A 79 10.63 -3.94 0.37
N ASP A 80 11.63 -3.20 0.85
CA ASP A 80 11.94 -1.86 0.36
C ASP A 80 13.03 -1.92 -0.70
N TYR A 81 12.72 -1.46 -1.92
CA TYR A 81 13.65 -1.49 -3.04
C TYR A 81 14.11 -0.08 -3.40
N ASN A 82 15.34 0.25 -3.00
CA ASN A 82 16.02 1.48 -3.41
C ASN A 82 16.92 1.19 -4.61
N VAL A 83 16.57 1.76 -5.76
CA VAL A 83 17.41 1.69 -6.96
C VAL A 83 18.50 2.75 -6.85
N GLU A 84 19.72 2.33 -6.54
CA GLU A 84 20.89 3.14 -6.81
C GLU A 84 21.09 3.22 -8.32
N ARG A 85 20.86 4.41 -8.88
CA ARG A 85 21.10 4.64 -10.30
C ARG A 85 22.61 4.63 -10.53
N GLY A 86 23.08 3.78 -11.43
CA GLY A 86 24.47 3.81 -11.87
C GLY A 86 24.83 5.17 -12.46
N GLY A 87 26.00 5.70 -12.10
CA GLY A 87 26.47 7.01 -12.51
C GLY A 87 27.92 7.23 -12.09
N TRP A 88 28.54 8.29 -12.63
CA TRP A 88 29.84 8.74 -12.16
C TRP A 88 29.65 9.54 -10.87
N PHE A 89 30.08 8.97 -9.75
CA PHE A 89 30.10 9.65 -8.46
C PHE A 89 31.52 10.16 -8.16
N PRO A 90 31.70 11.38 -7.62
CA PRO A 90 33.00 11.86 -7.19
C PRO A 90 33.58 10.95 -6.10
N ALA A 91 34.90 10.68 -6.16
CA ALA A 91 35.59 9.75 -5.27
C ALA A 91 35.55 10.10 -3.76
N SER A 92 35.00 11.27 -3.40
CA SER A 92 34.92 11.77 -2.01
C SER A 92 33.58 11.49 -1.31
N GLN A 93 32.69 10.70 -1.91
CA GLN A 93 31.45 10.25 -1.27
C GLN A 93 31.39 8.72 -1.32
N THR A 94 32.10 8.06 -0.41
CA THR A 94 31.88 6.66 -0.04
C THR A 94 32.10 6.53 1.45
#